data_AF-A0AAJ6CT99-F1
#
_entry.id   AF-A0AAJ6CT99-F1
#
_cell.length_a   1.000
_cell.length_b   1.000
_cell.length_c   1.000
_cell.angle_alpha   90.00
_cell.angle_beta   90.00
_cell.angle_gamma   90.00
#
_symmetry.space_group_name_H-M   'P 1'
#
loop_
_entity.id
_entity.type
_entity.pdbx_description
1 polymer ?
#
loop_
_entity_poly.entity_id
_entity_poly.type
_entity_poly.pdbx_seq_one_letter_code
_entity_poly.pdbx_strand_id
1 'polypeptide(L)'
;MAVTFSDACERDIRRARYVRVAVYPEVKDWLPVQIRLEVSDCPRQLGFTSKAHRAGHYLVQGAELAEVMKAVNALRGQQQRPATLEMIPCAIS
;
A
#
# COMPACT_ATOMS: atom_id res chain seq x y z
N MET A 1 5.77 -4.40 -16.31
CA MET A 1 4.41 -4.41 -16.90
C MET A 1 3.63 -3.29 -16.21
N ALA A 2 2.66 -2.61 -16.83
CA ALA A 2 1.97 -1.54 -16.10
C ALA A 2 1.17 -2.11 -14.93
N VAL A 3 1.46 -1.65 -13.70
CA VAL A 3 0.72 -2.08 -12.51
C VAL A 3 -0.73 -1.68 -12.67
N THR A 4 -1.64 -2.66 -12.60
CA THR A 4 -3.07 -2.42 -12.71
C THR A 4 -3.68 -2.48 -11.32
N PHE A 5 -4.34 -1.40 -10.91
CA PHE A 5 -5.09 -1.35 -9.66
C PHE A 5 -6.58 -1.45 -9.94
N SER A 6 -7.35 -1.94 -8.97
CA SER A 6 -8.81 -1.87 -9.06
C SER A 6 -9.28 -0.41 -8.95
N ASP A 7 -10.46 -0.11 -9.50
CA ASP A 7 -11.04 1.24 -9.43
C ASP A 7 -11.18 1.74 -7.99
N ALA A 8 -11.52 0.85 -7.06
CA ALA A 8 -11.60 1.17 -5.64
C ALA A 8 -10.22 1.55 -5.08
N CYS A 9 -9.19 0.77 -5.39
CA CYS A 9 -7.83 1.03 -4.96
C CYS A 9 -7.34 2.38 -5.51
N GLU A 10 -7.51 2.66 -6.81
CA GLU A 10 -7.07 3.93 -7.37
C GLU A 10 -7.80 5.13 -6.77
N ARG A 11 -9.12 5.03 -6.61
CA ARG A 11 -9.93 6.07 -5.96
C ARG A 11 -9.41 6.36 -4.56
N ASP A 12 -9.09 5.31 -3.80
CA ASP A 12 -8.70 5.44 -2.41
C ASP A 12 -7.24 5.93 -2.28
N ILE A 13 -6.34 5.56 -3.20
CA ILE A 13 -4.98 6.16 -3.34
C ILE A 13 -5.06 7.67 -3.61
N ARG A 14 -5.94 8.09 -4.53
CA ARG A 14 -6.12 9.50 -4.91
C ARG A 14 -6.72 10.34 -3.78
N ARG A 15 -7.53 9.74 -2.91
CA ARG A 15 -8.25 10.45 -1.83
C ARG A 15 -7.54 10.42 -0.49
N ALA A 16 -6.70 9.42 -0.24
CA ALA A 16 -6.06 9.24 1.06
C ALA A 16 -5.01 10.31 1.33
N ARG A 17 -4.95 10.76 2.60
CA ARG A 17 -3.92 11.70 3.05
C ARG A 17 -2.57 11.01 3.19
N TYR A 18 -2.59 9.74 3.61
CA TYR A 18 -1.42 8.89 3.81
C TYR A 18 -1.57 7.62 2.99
N VAL A 19 -0.51 7.27 2.26
CA VAL A 19 -0.41 6.03 1.50
C VAL A 19 0.95 5.40 1.81
N ARG A 20 0.94 4.13 2.16
CA ARG A 20 2.14 3.33 2.44
C ARG A 20 2.15 2.10 1.55
N VAL A 21 3.25 1.91 0.84
CA VAL A 21 3.60 0.64 0.21
C VAL A 21 4.31 -0.19 1.26
N ALA A 22 3.59 -1.14 1.84
CA ALA A 22 4.05 -2.00 2.91
C ALA A 22 4.53 -3.33 2.32
N VAL A 23 5.79 -3.69 2.58
CA VAL A 23 6.37 -4.96 2.15
C VAL A 23 6.43 -5.89 3.36
N TYR A 24 5.62 -6.94 3.33
CA TYR A 24 5.63 -7.99 4.33
C TYR A 24 6.59 -9.08 3.86
N PRO A 25 7.61 -9.43 4.67
CA PRO A 25 8.59 -10.43 4.29
C PRO A 25 7.94 -11.80 4.17
N GLU A 26 8.65 -12.69 3.48
CA GLU A 26 8.26 -14.09 3.37
C GLU A 26 8.15 -14.73 4.77
N VAL A 27 7.12 -15.53 4.94
CA VAL A 27 7.05 -16.51 6.03
C VAL A 27 7.37 -17.87 5.43
N LYS A 28 8.54 -18.39 5.80
CA LYS A 28 9.09 -19.64 5.26
C LYS A 28 8.03 -20.75 5.28
N ASP A 29 7.90 -21.45 4.17
CA ASP A 29 6.98 -22.58 3.95
C ASP A 29 5.48 -22.23 4.06
N TRP A 30 5.10 -20.95 4.17
CA TRP A 30 3.71 -20.54 4.34
C TRP A 30 3.25 -19.44 3.37
N LEU A 31 3.94 -18.30 3.35
CA LEU A 31 3.50 -17.12 2.60
C LEU A 31 4.69 -16.45 1.91
N PRO A 32 4.65 -16.24 0.57
CA PRO A 32 5.69 -15.48 -0.10
C PRO A 32 5.61 -14.00 0.29
N VAL A 33 6.65 -13.22 -0.04
CA VAL A 33 6.66 -11.76 0.13
C VAL A 33 5.36 -11.13 -0.39
N GLN A 34 4.75 -10.26 0.42
CA GLN A 34 3.53 -9.55 0.04
C GLN A 34 3.81 -8.06 -0.07
N ILE A 35 3.36 -7.44 -1.17
CA ILE A 35 3.30 -5.98 -1.29
C ILE A 35 1.85 -5.57 -1.05
N ARG A 36 1.62 -4.73 -0.04
CA ARG A 36 0.30 -4.17 0.27
C ARG A 36 0.32 -2.66 0.11
N LEU A 37 -0.75 -2.13 -0.47
CA LEU A 37 -1.04 -0.71 -0.47
C LEU A 37 -1.96 -0.39 0.69
N GLU A 38 -1.50 0.42 1.61
CA GLU A 38 -2.24 0.84 2.79
C GLU A 38 -2.58 2.32 2.64
N VAL A 39 -3.85 2.64 2.86
CA VAL A 39 -4.39 3.98 2.69
C VAL A 39 -5.07 4.42 3.98
N SER A 40 -4.96 5.70 4.35
CA SER A 40 -5.72 6.27 5.48
C SER A 40 -5.71 7.80 5.47
N ASP A 41 -6.64 8.42 6.20
CA ASP A 41 -6.56 9.82 6.59
C ASP A 41 -5.71 10.07 7.85
N CYS A 42 -5.31 9.02 8.56
CA CYS A 42 -4.55 9.05 9.80
C CYS A 42 -3.34 8.09 9.72
N PRO A 43 -2.10 8.55 9.97
CA PRO A 43 -0.91 7.71 9.80
C PRO A 43 -0.89 6.53 10.79
N ARG A 44 -1.53 6.68 11.96
CA ARG A 44 -1.62 5.61 12.98
C ARG A 44 -2.53 4.46 12.59
N GLN A 45 -3.30 4.62 11.51
CA GLN A 45 -4.27 3.63 11.03
C GLN A 45 -3.78 2.86 9.80
N LEU A 46 -2.56 3.14 9.33
CA LEU A 46 -1.92 2.33 8.29
C LEU A 46 -1.68 0.90 8.82
N GLY A 47 -2.06 -0.09 8.03
CA GLY A 47 -2.06 -1.51 8.42
C GLY A 47 -3.37 -2.00 9.03
N PHE A 48 -4.33 -1.11 9.30
CA PHE A 48 -5.63 -1.45 9.85
C PHE A 48 -6.77 -1.16 8.87
N THR A 49 -7.94 -1.74 9.13
CA THR A 49 -9.18 -1.37 8.45
C THR A 49 -10.03 -0.55 9.40
N SER A 50 -10.39 0.67 9.01
CA SER A 50 -11.17 1.58 9.84
C SER A 50 -12.06 2.48 8.98
N LYS A 51 -13.38 2.34 9.12
CA LYS A 51 -14.35 3.18 8.41
C LYS A 51 -14.22 4.66 8.81
N ALA A 52 -13.98 4.92 10.10
CA ALA A 52 -13.84 6.28 10.64
C ALA A 52 -12.64 7.03 10.06
N HIS A 53 -11.56 6.31 9.74
CA HIS A 53 -10.31 6.86 9.21
C HIS A 53 -10.08 6.56 7.73
N ARG A 54 -11.13 6.07 7.05
CA ARG A 54 -11.09 5.59 5.66
C ARG A 54 -9.86 4.70 5.41
N ALA A 55 -9.53 3.88 6.40
CA ALA A 55 -8.34 3.06 6.41
C ALA A 55 -8.65 1.69 5.81
N GLY A 56 -7.75 1.23 4.95
CA GLY A 56 -7.86 -0.07 4.30
C GLY A 56 -6.55 -0.46 3.63
N HIS A 57 -6.51 -1.69 3.12
CA HIS A 57 -5.34 -2.21 2.42
C HIS A 57 -5.73 -3.05 1.21
N TYR A 58 -4.86 -3.03 0.19
CA TYR A 58 -5.01 -3.80 -1.04
C TYR A 58 -3.76 -4.65 -1.26
N LEU A 59 -3.95 -5.92 -1.56
CA LEU A 59 -2.86 -6.77 -2.00
C LEU A 59 -2.49 -6.42 -3.44
N VAL A 60 -1.20 -6.23 -3.71
CA VAL A 60 -0.66 -6.06 -5.06
C VAL A 60 -0.02 -7.37 -5.50
N GLN A 61 -0.39 -7.85 -6.67
CA GLN A 61 0.08 -9.13 -7.22
C GLN A 61 0.82 -8.89 -8.55
N GLY A 62 1.88 -9.67 -8.79
CA GLY A 62 2.55 -9.74 -10.09
C GLY A 62 3.26 -8.45 -10.53
N ALA A 63 3.63 -7.57 -9.61
CA ALA A 63 4.30 -6.30 -9.90
C ALA A 63 5.55 -6.13 -9.06
N GLU A 64 6.58 -5.54 -9.67
CA GLU A 64 7.82 -5.19 -8.98
C GLU A 64 7.61 -3.98 -8.07
N LEU A 65 8.27 -3.95 -6.92
CA LEU A 65 8.12 -2.89 -5.91
C LEU A 65 8.35 -1.48 -6.48
N ALA A 66 9.35 -1.33 -7.35
CA ALA A 66 9.66 -0.07 -8.00
C ALA A 66 8.52 0.39 -8.95
N GLU A 67 7.89 -0.55 -9.67
CA GLU A 67 6.76 -0.25 -10.54
C GLU A 67 5.54 0.18 -9.71
N VAL A 68 5.30 -0.48 -8.57
CA VAL A 68 4.22 -0.13 -7.63
C VAL A 68 4.42 1.29 -7.09
N MET A 69 5.61 1.61 -6.59
CA MET A 69 5.94 2.96 -6.08
C MET A 69 5.74 4.03 -7.14
N LYS A 70 6.18 3.78 -8.38
CA LYS A 70 6.00 4.70 -9.50
C LYS A 70 4.52 4.91 -9.81
N ALA A 71 3.74 3.83 -9.92
CA ALA A 71 2.32 3.89 -10.26
C ALA A 71 1.50 4.61 -9.18
N VAL A 72 1.75 4.32 -7.90
CA VAL A 72 1.07 4.99 -6.78
C VAL A 72 1.36 6.49 -6.78
N ASN A 73 2.63 6.89 -6.93
CA ASN A 73 2.97 8.31 -6.95
C ASN A 73 2.42 9.03 -8.19
N ALA A 74 2.33 8.36 -9.34
CA ALA A 74 1.67 8.90 -10.52
C ALA A 74 0.18 9.16 -10.27
N LEU A 75 -0.52 8.25 -9.58
CA LEU A 75 -1.92 8.42 -9.21
C LEU A 75 -2.16 9.58 -8.23
N ARG A 76 -1.26 9.75 -7.26
CA ARG A 76 -1.36 10.82 -6.26
C ARG A 76 -1.07 12.21 -6.83
N GLY A 77 -0.26 12.27 -7.89
CA GLY A 77 0.15 13.52 -8.51
C GLY A 77 1.11 14.34 -7.64
N GLN A 78 1.65 15.42 -8.23
CA GLN A 78 2.72 16.22 -7.60
C GLN A 78 2.27 17.05 -6.38
N GLN A 79 0.98 17.31 -6.24
CA GLN A 79 0.45 18.15 -5.14
C GLN A 79 0.24 17.39 -3.83
N GLN A 80 0.20 16.05 -3.88
CA GLN A 80 0.02 15.22 -2.71
C GLN A 80 1.36 14.73 -2.16
N ARG A 81 1.39 14.41 -0.87
CA ARG A 81 2.57 13.77 -0.28
C ARG A 81 2.86 12.46 -1.01
N PRO A 82 4.13 12.16 -1.35
CA PRO A 82 4.47 10.88 -1.96
C PRO A 82 4.09 9.72 -1.03
N ALA A 83 3.84 8.55 -1.61
CA ALA A 83 3.66 7.34 -0.83
C ALA A 83 4.97 6.98 -0.11
N THR A 84 4.85 6.47 1.11
CA THR A 84 6.00 5.94 1.85
C THR A 84 6.23 4.48 1.49
N LEU A 85 7.47 4.02 1.63
CA LEU A 85 7.85 2.61 1.52
C LEU A 85 8.29 2.13 2.89
N GLU A 86 7.74 1.01 3.35
CA GLU A 86 8.11 0.42 4.64
C GLU A 86 8.21 -1.11 4.55
N MET A 87 9.29 -1.66 5.09
CA MET A 87 9.40 -3.10 5.35
C MET A 87 8.71 -3.38 6.68
N ILE A 88 7.63 -4.15 6.65
CA ILE A 88 6.89 -4.51 7.87
C ILE A 88 7.60 -5.68 8.54
N PRO A 89 8.05 -5.57 9.80
CA PRO A 89 8.70 -6.68 10.47
C PRO A 89 7.75 -7.87 10.56
N CYS A 90 8.28 -9.08 10.31
CA CYS A 90 7.56 -10.30 10.63
C CYS A 90 7.45 -10.41 12.16
N ALA A 91 6.25 -10.22 12.70
CA ALA A 91 5.96 -10.51 14.11
C ALA A 91 5.76 -12.03 14.27
N ILE A 92 6.80 -12.81 14.00
CA ILE A 92 6.87 -14.21 14.41
C ILE A 92 7.90 -14.24 15.54
N SER A 93 7.42 -14.01 16.75
CA SER A 93 8.14 -14.28 18.00
C SER A 93 7.98 -15.74 18.38
#